data_AF-A0A1D1VH08-F1
#
_entry.id   AF-A0A1D1VH08-F1
#
_cell.length_a   1.000
_cell.length_b   1.000
_cell.length_c   1.000
_cell.angle_alpha   90.00
_cell.angle_beta   90.00
_cell.angle_gamma   90.00
#
_symmetry.space_group_name_H-M   'P 1'
#
loop_
_entity.id
_entity.type
_entity.pdbx_description
1 polymer ?
#
loop_
_entity_poly.entity_id
_entity_poly.type
_entity_poly.pdbx_seq_one_letter_code
_entity_poly.pdbx_strand_id
1 'polypeptide(L)'
;MNFKEILQESSLTEKARMLAVSSEESVAWLNALPASSLGNLLEDDTLRISVGPRMGAPVCAPHICRCSATVDVYGSHALSCRYSAGRHSRHSVLNKSLSRALVTCQSHAIIEPNAVLRDDIRTRPDGMTLVRSKE
;
A
#
# COMPACT_ATOMS: atom_id res chain seq x y z
N MET A 1 31.64 -5.35 10.67
CA MET A 1 30.86 -4.96 9.48
C MET A 1 29.92 -3.85 9.89
N ASN A 2 30.14 -2.66 9.36
CA ASN A 2 29.34 -1.45 9.60
C ASN A 2 28.13 -1.46 8.66
N PHE A 3 26.99 -0.92 9.10
CA PHE A 3 25.83 -0.72 8.25
C PHE A 3 26.18 0.06 6.96
N LYS A 4 27.08 1.05 7.05
CA LYS A 4 27.55 1.81 5.88
C LYS A 4 28.36 0.97 4.87
N GLU A 5 29.15 0.01 5.33
CA GLU A 5 29.93 -0.91 4.48
C GLU A 5 28.98 -1.85 3.72
N ILE A 6 28.10 -2.53 4.46
CA ILE A 6 27.06 -3.41 3.91
C ILE A 6 26.19 -2.65 2.89
N LEU A 7 25.80 -1.41 3.23
CA LEU A 7 25.01 -0.56 2.35
C LEU A 7 25.76 -0.15 1.08
N GLN A 8 27.09 -0.03 1.08
CA GLN A 8 27.87 0.28 -0.13
C GLN A 8 28.03 -0.94 -1.05
N GLU A 9 28.28 -2.12 -0.49
CA GLU A 9 28.52 -3.38 -1.23
C GLU A 9 27.22 -3.99 -1.80
N SER A 10 26.08 -3.71 -1.19
CA SER A 10 24.77 -4.27 -1.57
C SER A 10 24.27 -3.87 -2.97
N SER A 11 23.37 -4.68 -3.54
CA SER A 11 22.67 -4.32 -4.79
C SER A 11 21.76 -3.10 -4.62
N LEU A 12 21.32 -2.48 -5.72
CA LEU A 12 20.39 -1.33 -5.69
C LEU A 12 19.07 -1.66 -4.97
N THR A 13 18.54 -2.87 -5.17
CA THR A 13 17.30 -3.34 -4.52
C THR A 13 17.48 -3.49 -3.02
N GLU A 14 18.61 -4.04 -2.58
CA GLU A 14 18.95 -4.19 -1.16
C GLU A 14 19.23 -2.84 -0.49
N LYS A 15 19.94 -1.93 -1.18
CA LYS A 15 20.13 -0.53 -0.77
C LYS A 15 18.78 0.16 -0.54
N ALA A 16 17.87 0.10 -1.51
CA ALA A 16 16.54 0.69 -1.40
C ALA A 16 15.74 0.09 -0.24
N ARG A 17 15.79 -1.24 -0.05
CA ARG A 17 15.11 -1.93 1.04
C ARG A 17 15.66 -1.55 2.41
N MET A 18 16.98 -1.56 2.59
CA MET A 18 17.63 -1.15 3.84
C MET A 18 17.32 0.31 4.18
N LEU A 19 17.44 1.23 3.22
CA LEU A 19 17.10 2.65 3.43
C LEU A 19 15.61 2.83 3.81
N ALA A 20 14.70 2.09 3.17
CA ALA A 20 13.27 2.17 3.47
C ALA A 20 12.92 1.63 4.87
N VAL A 21 13.61 0.58 5.34
CA VAL A 21 13.40 0.01 6.69
C VAL A 21 14.12 0.84 7.76
N SER A 22 15.28 1.43 7.46
CA SER A 22 15.99 2.35 8.36
C SER A 22 15.38 3.76 8.44
N SER A 23 14.31 4.05 7.68
CA SER A 23 13.53 5.28 7.86
C SER A 23 12.88 5.30 9.24
N GLU A 24 12.83 6.49 9.84
CA GLU A 24 11.98 6.78 10.99
C GLU A 24 10.52 6.37 10.70
N GLU A 25 9.80 5.89 11.72
CA GLU A 25 8.43 5.35 11.66
C GLU A 25 8.12 4.21 10.65
N SER A 26 9.11 3.68 9.91
CA SER A 26 8.90 2.67 8.85
C SER A 26 8.20 1.38 9.33
N VAL A 27 8.37 1.08 10.62
CA VAL A 27 7.90 -0.09 11.36
C VAL A 27 6.95 0.27 12.50
N ALA A 28 6.60 1.55 12.71
CA ALA A 28 5.75 1.98 13.84
C ALA A 28 4.40 1.26 13.89
N TRP A 29 3.85 0.92 12.72
CA TRP A 29 2.62 0.13 12.58
C TRP A 29 2.70 -1.30 13.14
N LEU A 30 3.90 -1.89 13.29
CA LEU A 30 4.09 -3.19 13.95
C LEU A 30 3.93 -3.11 15.47
N ASN A 31 4.06 -1.91 16.06
CA ASN A 31 3.84 -1.66 17.48
C ASN A 31 2.36 -1.33 17.80
N ALA A 32 1.50 -1.21 16.79
CA ALA A 32 0.08 -0.96 17.00
C ALA A 32 -0.63 -2.25 17.47
N LEU A 33 -1.42 -2.15 18.54
CA LEU A 33 -2.23 -3.28 19.02
C LEU A 33 -3.23 -3.73 17.95
N PRO A 34 -3.21 -5.00 17.50
CA PRO A 34 -4.12 -5.48 16.47
C PRO A 34 -5.53 -5.69 17.06
N ALA A 35 -6.50 -4.91 16.59
CA ALA A 35 -7.88 -4.94 17.08
C ALA A 35 -8.90 -4.90 15.92
N SER A 36 -9.74 -5.92 15.84
CA SER A 36 -10.82 -5.99 14.85
C SER A 36 -11.84 -4.86 15.03
N SER A 37 -12.16 -4.50 16.27
CA SER A 37 -13.06 -3.39 16.64
C SER A 37 -12.57 -2.01 16.19
N LEU A 38 -11.26 -1.81 16.04
CA LEU A 38 -10.65 -0.57 15.54
C LEU A 38 -10.40 -0.60 14.02
N GLY A 39 -10.62 -1.75 13.36
CA GLY A 39 -10.35 -1.94 11.95
C GLY A 39 -8.87 -1.92 11.57
N ASN A 40 -7.97 -2.17 12.52
CA ASN A 40 -6.51 -2.22 12.29
C ASN A 40 -5.91 -3.64 12.41
N LEU A 41 -6.70 -4.65 12.77
CA LEU A 41 -6.31 -6.06 12.64
C LEU A 41 -6.13 -6.40 11.15
N LEU A 42 -4.91 -6.78 10.78
CA LEU A 42 -4.60 -7.29 9.44
C LEU A 42 -4.82 -8.80 9.38
N GLU A 43 -5.36 -9.29 8.27
CA GLU A 43 -5.36 -10.71 7.92
C GLU A 43 -3.93 -11.24 7.70
N ASP A 44 -3.70 -12.52 7.94
CA ASP A 44 -2.38 -13.17 7.84
C ASP A 44 -1.65 -12.86 6.52
N ASP A 45 -2.34 -13.00 5.39
CA ASP A 45 -1.77 -12.70 4.08
C ASP A 45 -1.50 -11.19 3.88
N THR A 46 -2.35 -10.32 4.43
CA THR A 46 -2.14 -8.86 4.40
C THR A 46 -0.92 -8.46 5.24
N LEU A 47 -0.72 -9.09 6.40
CA LEU A 47 0.48 -8.92 7.23
C LEU A 47 1.71 -9.47 6.50
N ARG A 48 1.66 -10.70 5.99
CA ARG A 48 2.75 -11.37 5.26
C ARG A 48 3.22 -10.57 4.04
N ILE A 49 2.29 -10.07 3.22
CA ILE A 49 2.59 -9.24 2.04
C ILE A 49 3.07 -7.84 2.44
N SER A 50 2.71 -7.33 3.63
CA SER A 50 3.23 -6.06 4.15
C SER A 50 4.66 -6.17 4.72
N VAL A 51 5.00 -7.28 5.38
CA VAL A 51 6.33 -7.51 5.98
C VAL A 51 7.33 -8.06 4.97
N GLY A 52 6.93 -9.02 4.13
CA GLY A 52 7.84 -9.75 3.24
C GLY A 52 8.77 -8.86 2.38
N PRO A 53 8.25 -7.85 1.65
CA PRO A 53 9.08 -6.98 0.82
C PRO A 53 10.08 -6.12 1.63
N ARG A 54 9.75 -5.78 2.88
CA ARG A 54 10.65 -5.06 3.81
C ARG A 54 11.81 -5.96 4.27
N MET A 55 11.53 -7.24 4.50
CA MET A 55 12.53 -8.22 4.89
C MET A 55 13.32 -8.80 3.70
N GLY A 56 12.84 -8.61 2.47
CA GLY A 56 13.38 -9.29 1.28
C GLY A 56 12.98 -10.76 1.21
N ALA A 57 11.89 -11.15 1.87
CA ALA A 57 11.38 -12.51 1.86
C ALA A 57 10.50 -12.76 0.61
N PRO A 58 10.45 -14.00 0.10
CA PRO A 58 9.54 -14.37 -0.98
C PRO A 58 8.08 -14.26 -0.52
N VAL A 59 7.23 -13.64 -1.35
CA VAL A 59 5.80 -13.39 -1.07
C VAL A 59 4.85 -14.05 -2.08
N CYS A 60 5.31 -14.37 -3.28
CA CYS A 60 4.52 -15.08 -4.28
C CYS A 60 5.37 -16.04 -5.11
N ALA A 61 4.73 -16.99 -5.80
CA ALA A 61 5.39 -17.73 -6.86
C ALA A 61 5.65 -16.79 -8.07
N PRO A 62 6.73 -17.01 -8.86
CA PRO A 62 6.95 -16.27 -10.09
C PRO A 62 5.80 -16.49 -11.08
N HIS A 63 5.33 -15.42 -11.71
CA HIS A 63 4.18 -15.48 -12.62
C HIS A 63 4.19 -14.31 -13.61
N ILE A 64 3.35 -14.39 -14.65
CA ILE A 64 3.12 -13.27 -15.58
C ILE A 64 1.96 -12.42 -15.07
N CYS A 65 2.20 -11.12 -14.89
CA CYS A 65 1.18 -10.17 -14.48
C CYS A 65 0.19 -9.87 -15.62
N ARG A 66 -0.98 -9.30 -15.30
CA ARG A 66 -1.96 -8.79 -16.27
C ARG A 66 -1.40 -7.68 -17.20
N CYS A 67 -0.31 -7.00 -16.83
CA CYS A 67 0.41 -6.09 -17.73
C CYS A 67 1.44 -6.77 -18.64
N SER A 68 1.47 -8.11 -18.66
CA SER A 68 2.45 -8.96 -19.36
C SER A 68 3.89 -8.89 -18.83
N ALA A 69 4.16 -8.18 -17.74
CA ALA A 69 5.46 -8.21 -17.06
C ALA A 69 5.63 -9.47 -16.21
N THR A 70 6.84 -10.02 -16.20
CA THR A 70 7.23 -11.10 -15.27
C THR A 70 7.33 -10.56 -13.84
N VAL A 71 6.74 -11.27 -12.90
CA VAL A 71 6.81 -11.02 -11.46
C VAL A 71 7.75 -12.06 -10.83
N ASP A 72 8.67 -11.58 -10.01
CA ASP A 72 9.63 -12.40 -9.26
C ASP A 72 9.02 -12.94 -7.95
N VAL A 73 9.81 -13.72 -7.19
CA VAL A 73 9.38 -14.23 -5.88
C VAL A 73 9.10 -13.13 -4.86
N TYR A 74 9.72 -11.95 -5.02
CA TYR A 74 9.63 -10.81 -4.10
C TYR A 74 8.40 -9.94 -4.35
N GLY A 75 7.65 -10.15 -5.44
CA GLY A 75 6.38 -9.50 -5.71
C GLY A 75 6.45 -7.99 -5.93
N SER A 76 7.65 -7.40 -5.99
CA SER A 76 7.88 -5.95 -6.00
C SER A 76 7.15 -5.23 -7.13
N HIS A 77 6.94 -5.93 -8.26
CA HIS A 77 6.15 -5.46 -9.39
C HIS A 77 4.76 -4.93 -8.99
N ALA A 78 4.06 -5.58 -8.06
CA ALA A 78 2.69 -5.20 -7.65
C ALA A 78 2.61 -3.75 -7.15
N LEU A 79 3.67 -3.26 -6.52
CA LEU A 79 3.75 -1.89 -6.01
C LEU A 79 3.64 -0.84 -7.13
N SER A 80 4.10 -1.14 -8.36
CA SER A 80 4.14 -0.21 -9.52
C SER A 80 3.18 -0.58 -10.67
N CYS A 81 3.16 -1.83 -11.15
CA CYS A 81 2.19 -2.64 -11.97
C CYS A 81 1.18 -2.04 -13.00
N ARG A 82 0.62 -0.85 -12.82
CA ARG A 82 -0.59 -0.29 -13.48
C ARG A 82 -1.94 -1.03 -13.32
N TYR A 83 -1.97 -2.28 -12.87
CA TYR A 83 -3.20 -3.07 -12.61
C TYR A 83 -3.33 -3.64 -11.19
N SER A 84 -2.40 -3.32 -10.28
CA SER A 84 -2.46 -3.84 -8.91
C SER A 84 -3.71 -3.36 -8.18
N ALA A 85 -4.46 -4.31 -7.64
CA ALA A 85 -5.56 -4.03 -6.73
C ALA A 85 -5.08 -3.30 -5.46
N GLY A 86 -6.00 -2.63 -4.76
CA GLY A 86 -5.77 -2.04 -3.44
C GLY A 86 -5.11 -0.65 -3.42
N ARG A 87 -4.45 -0.21 -4.51
CA ARG A 87 -3.72 1.07 -4.55
C ARG A 87 -4.58 2.29 -4.21
N HIS A 88 -5.81 2.35 -4.73
CA HIS A 88 -6.79 3.38 -4.40
C HIS A 88 -7.55 3.10 -3.09
N SER A 89 -7.74 1.83 -2.74
CA SER A 89 -8.43 1.43 -1.50
C SER A 89 -7.69 1.98 -0.27
N ARG A 90 -6.36 1.83 -0.20
CA ARG A 90 -5.54 2.29 0.93
C ARG A 90 -5.68 3.80 1.20
N HIS A 91 -5.70 4.62 0.15
CA HIS A 91 -5.94 6.06 0.29
C HIS A 91 -7.35 6.34 0.82
N SER A 92 -8.38 5.69 0.26
CA SER A 92 -9.77 5.86 0.72
C SER A 92 -10.00 5.43 2.18
N VAL A 93 -9.29 4.41 2.66
CA VAL A 93 -9.37 3.93 4.04
C VAL A 93 -8.73 4.93 5.02
N LEU A 94 -7.59 5.53 4.66
CA LEU A 94 -6.97 6.59 5.46
C LEU A 94 -7.88 7.82 5.58
N ASN A 95 -8.44 8.30 4.46
CA ASN A 95 -9.34 9.46 4.45
C ASN A 95 -10.59 9.20 5.30
N LYS A 96 -11.16 7.98 5.23
CA LYS A 96 -12.27 7.55 6.09
C LYS A 96 -11.90 7.51 7.56
N SER A 97 -10.70 7.02 7.91
CA SER A 97 -10.23 6.97 9.29
C SER A 97 -10.00 8.37 9.87
N LEU A 98 -9.42 9.28 9.10
CA LEU A 98 -9.24 10.69 9.49
C LEU A 98 -10.58 11.41 9.67
N SER A 99 -11.51 11.25 8.72
CA SER A 99 -12.87 11.81 8.82
C SER A 99 -13.60 11.31 10.07
N ARG A 100 -13.56 10.01 10.39
CA ARG A 100 -14.13 9.47 11.65
C ARG A 100 -13.48 10.09 12.90
N ALA A 101 -12.16 10.25 12.92
CA ALA A 101 -11.46 10.87 14.05
C ALA A 101 -11.87 12.34 14.24
N LEU A 102 -11.92 13.12 13.14
CA LEU A 102 -12.37 14.52 13.16
C LEU A 102 -13.82 14.65 13.64
N VAL A 103 -14.74 13.81 13.15
CA VAL A 103 -16.15 13.78 13.60
C VAL A 103 -16.26 13.41 15.08
N THR A 104 -15.40 12.50 15.58
CA THR A 104 -15.34 12.15 17.00
C THR A 104 -14.89 13.34 17.86
N CYS A 105 -13.98 14.18 17.33
CA CYS A 105 -13.58 15.46 17.91
C CYS A 105 -14.58 16.60 17.64
N GLN A 106 -15.83 16.30 17.25
CA GLN A 106 -16.90 17.27 16.94
C GLN A 106 -16.58 18.23 15.78
N SER A 107 -15.57 17.92 14.96
CA SER A 107 -15.22 18.67 13.76
C SER A 107 -16.04 18.18 12.55
N HIS A 108 -16.51 19.12 11.74
CA HIS A 108 -17.32 18.84 10.55
C HIS A 108 -16.42 18.38 9.39
N ALA A 109 -16.13 17.07 9.32
CA ALA A 109 -15.31 16.47 8.27
C ALA A 109 -16.12 15.59 7.31
N ILE A 110 -16.50 16.18 6.16
CA ILE A 110 -17.24 15.50 5.09
C ILE A 110 -16.25 15.03 4.00
N ILE A 111 -16.41 13.79 3.53
CA ILE A 111 -15.64 13.24 2.40
C ILE A 111 -16.40 13.53 1.10
N GLU A 112 -15.68 13.75 0.00
CA GLU A 112 -16.24 13.99 -1.35
C GLU A 112 -17.30 12.91 -1.72
N PRO A 113 -18.54 13.33 -2.10
CA PRO A 113 -19.68 12.43 -2.23
C PRO A 113 -19.81 11.79 -3.63
N ASN A 114 -19.27 10.58 -3.78
CA ASN A 114 -19.32 9.71 -4.98
C ASN A 114 -20.30 10.08 -6.13
N ALA A 115 -19.72 10.22 -7.33
CA ALA A 115 -20.33 10.55 -8.61
C ALA A 115 -20.76 12.03 -8.79
N VAL A 116 -19.99 13.00 -8.27
CA VAL A 116 -20.24 14.44 -8.44
C VAL A 116 -20.14 14.92 -9.90
N LEU A 117 -19.13 14.46 -10.65
CA LEU A 117 -19.02 14.71 -12.10
C LEU A 117 -19.27 13.39 -12.84
N ARG A 118 -20.36 13.32 -13.60
CA ARG A 118 -20.71 12.17 -14.45
C ARG A 118 -20.32 12.36 -15.91
N ASP A 119 -20.03 13.60 -16.31
CA ASP A 119 -20.02 14.01 -17.71
C ASP A 119 -18.64 13.86 -18.40
N ASP A 120 -17.58 13.56 -17.64
CA ASP A 120 -16.23 13.39 -18.20
C ASP A 120 -15.80 11.91 -18.21
N ILE A 121 -15.72 11.34 -19.41
CA ILE A 121 -15.60 9.89 -19.65
C ILE A 121 -14.21 9.35 -19.27
N ARG A 122 -13.23 10.22 -18.94
CA ARG A 122 -11.81 9.84 -18.76
C ARG A 122 -11.20 10.10 -17.39
N THR A 123 -11.90 10.76 -16.47
CA THR A 123 -11.38 11.10 -15.12
C THR A 123 -12.40 10.77 -14.04
N ARG A 124 -11.95 10.72 -12.78
CA ARG A 124 -12.79 10.31 -11.65
C ARG A 124 -12.81 11.40 -10.57
N PRO A 125 -13.99 11.91 -10.21
CA PRO A 125 -14.14 12.73 -9.02
C PRO A 125 -14.12 11.82 -7.80
N ASP A 126 -15.04 10.84 -7.74
CA ASP A 126 -15.22 10.00 -6.56
C ASP A 126 -16.00 8.70 -6.86
N GLY A 127 -15.50 7.56 -6.34
CA GLY A 127 -16.36 6.42 -5.98
C GLY A 127 -16.41 5.15 -6.84
N MET A 128 -15.98 5.14 -8.11
CA MET A 128 -16.21 3.96 -9.00
C MET A 128 -14.94 3.22 -9.52
N THR A 129 -13.70 3.65 -9.19
CA THR A 129 -12.44 3.04 -9.73
C THR A 129 -11.71 2.35 -8.60
N LEU A 130 -12.11 1.10 -8.34
CA LEU A 130 -11.28 0.16 -7.58
C LEU A 130 -10.36 -0.63 -8.53
N VAL A 131 -10.71 -0.68 -9.82
CA VAL A 131 -9.89 -1.20 -10.92
C VAL A 131 -10.02 -0.25 -12.10
N ARG A 132 -8.92 0.10 -12.77
CA ARG A 132 -8.96 0.85 -14.04
C ARG A 132 -9.72 0.01 -15.06
N SER A 133 -10.76 0.55 -15.69
CA SER A 133 -11.46 -0.13 -16.78
C SER A 133 -10.46 -0.51 -17.88
N LYS A 134 -10.70 -1.67 -18.51
CA LYS A 134 -9.95 -2.05 -19.70
C LYS A 134 -10.21 -1.03 -20.82
N GLU A 135 -9.16 -0.76 -21.59
CA GLU A 135 -9.26 -0.48 -23.03
C GLU A 135 -9.51 -1.82 -23.74
#